data_AF-A0A4Q4D622-F1
#
_entry.id   AF-A0A4Q4D622-F1
#
_cell.length_a   1.000
_cell.length_b   1.000
_cell.length_c   1.000
_cell.angle_alpha   90.00
_cell.angle_beta   90.00
_cell.angle_gamma   90.00
#
_symmetry.space_group_name_H-M   'P 1'
#
loop_
_entity.id
_entity.type
_entity.pdbx_description
1 polymer ?
#
loop_
_entity_poly.entity_id
_entity_poly.type
_entity_poly.pdbx_seq_one_letter_code
_entity_poly.pdbx_strand_id
1 'polypeptide(L)'
;MSLIFRDEWFGHDAIDYQEAWDLQRELHAQRADGTIDDTVLLLEHPPVYTAGKRTEPHERPADGTPVVDVDRGGKITFHGPGQLVGYP
;
A
#
# COMPACT_ATOMS: atom_id res chain seq x y z
N MET A 1 1.00 18.51 17.33
CA MET A 1 0.87 17.23 16.61
C MET A 1 -0.54 17.16 16.09
N SER A 2 -0.69 17.46 14.81
CA SER A 2 -1.92 17.21 14.06
C SER A 2 -1.81 15.85 13.38
N LEU A 3 -2.95 15.24 13.07
CA LEU A 3 -3.01 14.11 12.15
C LEU A 3 -3.40 14.66 10.77
N ILE A 4 -2.56 14.42 9.77
CA ILE A 4 -2.79 14.86 8.39
C ILE A 4 -3.35 13.70 7.59
N PHE A 5 -4.39 13.94 6.79
CA PHE A 5 -4.90 12.98 5.83
C PHE A 5 -4.50 13.42 4.42
N ARG A 6 -4.05 12.47 3.59
CA ARG A 6 -3.88 12.66 2.14
C ARG A 6 -4.71 11.63 1.42
N ASP A 7 -5.60 12.09 0.56
CA ASP A 7 -6.70 11.31 -0.01
C ASP A 7 -7.02 11.72 -1.46
N GLU A 8 -5.97 11.86 -2.27
CA GLU A 8 -6.07 12.35 -3.66
C GLU A 8 -6.06 11.22 -4.73
N TRP A 9 -5.99 9.95 -4.33
CA TRP A 9 -5.79 8.81 -5.24
C TRP A 9 -6.96 7.83 -5.23
N PHE A 10 -8.02 8.12 -6.01
CA PHE A 10 -9.22 7.30 -6.07
C PHE A 10 -9.72 7.06 -7.50
N GLY A 11 -10.39 5.91 -7.71
CA GLY A 11 -11.00 5.58 -8.99
C GLY A 11 -10.01 5.63 -10.15
N HIS A 12 -10.26 6.52 -11.12
CA HIS A 12 -9.37 6.69 -12.28
C HIS A 12 -8.00 7.28 -11.94
N ASP A 13 -7.87 7.94 -10.80
CA ASP A 13 -6.63 8.54 -10.29
C ASP A 13 -5.95 7.64 -9.23
N ALA A 14 -6.38 6.37 -9.13
CA ALA A 14 -5.78 5.40 -8.22
C ALA A 14 -4.27 5.27 -8.48
N ILE A 15 -3.51 5.19 -7.39
CA ILE A 15 -2.04 5.20 -7.42
C ILE A 15 -1.49 3.78 -7.56
N ASP A 16 -0.42 3.61 -8.33
CA ASP A 16 0.29 2.33 -8.42
C ASP A 16 0.79 1.88 -7.04
N TYR A 17 0.82 0.56 -6.82
CA TYR A 17 1.23 0.01 -5.53
C TYR A 17 2.66 0.38 -5.16
N GLN A 18 3.59 0.34 -6.12
CA GLN A 18 5.00 0.65 -5.87
C GLN A 18 5.19 2.14 -5.59
N GLU A 19 4.51 3.01 -6.34
CA GLU A 19 4.54 4.46 -6.10
C GLU A 19 4.03 4.82 -4.70
N ALA A 20 2.91 4.24 -4.27
CA ALA A 20 2.40 4.44 -2.91
C ALA A 20 3.31 3.86 -1.84
N TRP A 21 4.00 2.74 -2.13
CA TRP A 21 4.97 2.16 -1.20
C TRP A 21 6.21 3.03 -1.04
N ASP A 22 6.70 3.63 -2.11
CA ASP A 22 7.82 4.56 -2.07
C ASP A 22 7.44 5.84 -1.30
N LEU A 23 6.22 6.36 -1.51
CA LEU A 23 5.68 7.48 -0.74
C LEU A 23 5.58 7.16 0.77
N GLN A 24 5.11 5.97 1.14
CA GLN A 24 5.08 5.54 2.54
C GLN A 24 6.47 5.56 3.16
N ARG A 25 7.49 5.08 2.43
CA ARG A 25 8.88 5.05 2.93
C ARG A 25 9.45 6.45 3.11
N GLU A 26 9.16 7.36 2.19
CA GLU A 26 9.54 8.77 2.29
C GLU A 26 8.91 9.43 3.51
N LEU A 27 7.58 9.32 3.66
CA LEU A 27 6.84 9.92 4.78
C LEU A 27 7.27 9.32 6.12
N HIS A 28 7.50 8.00 6.17
CA HIS A 28 8.02 7.36 7.36
C HIS A 28 9.39 7.92 7.78
N ALA A 29 10.30 8.14 6.82
CA ALA A 29 11.60 8.74 7.09
C ALA A 29 11.47 10.17 7.62
N GLN A 30 10.69 11.02 6.94
CA GLN A 30 10.43 12.40 7.38
C GLN A 30 9.78 12.44 8.78
N ARG A 31 8.88 11.50 9.06
CA ARG A 31 8.23 11.42 10.36
C ARG A 31 9.20 11.01 11.46
N ALA A 32 10.06 10.01 11.19
CA ALA A 32 11.10 9.57 12.11
C ALA A 32 12.10 10.70 12.43
N ASP A 33 12.40 11.56 11.46
CA ASP A 33 13.25 12.74 11.62
C ASP A 33 12.52 13.94 12.28
N GLY A 34 11.21 13.82 12.50
CA GLY A 34 10.39 14.86 13.13
C GLY A 34 10.13 16.07 12.23
N THR A 35 10.32 15.95 10.92
CA THR A 35 10.12 17.07 9.97
C THR A 35 8.67 17.22 9.51
N ILE A 36 7.84 16.20 9.75
CA ILE A 36 6.39 16.22 9.49
C ILE A 36 5.59 15.71 10.70
N ASP A 37 4.30 16.05 10.70
CA ASP A 37 3.29 15.48 11.58
C ASP A 37 2.88 14.06 11.14
N ASP A 38 2.17 13.33 12.01
CA ASP A 38 1.61 12.02 11.67
C ASP A 38 0.70 12.16 10.43
N THR A 39 0.82 11.23 9.48
CA THR A 39 0.13 11.30 8.19
C THR A 39 -0.52 9.97 7.85
N VAL A 40 -1.81 9.99 7.54
CA VAL A 40 -2.56 8.85 7.01
C VAL A 40 -2.78 9.04 5.52
N LEU A 41 -2.37 8.07 4.72
CA LEU A 41 -2.76 7.98 3.32
C LEU A 41 -4.06 7.18 3.20
N LEU A 42 -5.05 7.71 2.49
CA LEU A 42 -6.28 7.03 2.12
C LEU A 42 -6.34 6.97 0.59
N LEU A 43 -6.39 5.78 0.01
CA LEU A 43 -6.21 5.63 -1.44
C LEU A 43 -6.86 4.34 -1.96
N GLU A 44 -6.93 4.24 -3.29
CA GLU A 44 -7.17 3.01 -4.02
C GLU A 44 -5.93 2.62 -4.85
N HIS A 45 -5.83 1.33 -5.18
CA HIS A 45 -4.86 0.82 -6.14
C HIS A 45 -5.54 0.28 -7.38
N PRO A 46 -4.88 0.34 -8.55
CA PRO A 46 -5.14 -0.60 -9.63
C PRO A 46 -5.10 -2.06 -9.13
N PRO A 47 -5.73 -3.02 -9.82
CA PRO A 47 -5.73 -4.43 -9.41
C PRO A 47 -4.31 -4.98 -9.16
N VAL A 48 -4.04 -5.40 -7.92
CA VAL A 48 -2.72 -5.88 -7.50
C VAL A 48 -2.83 -6.94 -6.42
N TYR A 49 -2.05 -8.01 -6.58
CA TYR A 49 -1.81 -8.97 -5.51
C TYR A 49 -0.52 -8.60 -4.78
N THR A 50 -0.56 -8.63 -3.45
CA THR A 50 0.63 -8.43 -2.60
C THR A 50 0.83 -9.61 -1.67
N ALA A 51 2.04 -10.15 -1.64
CA ALA A 51 2.42 -11.29 -0.81
C ALA A 51 3.21 -10.81 0.41
N GLY A 52 2.59 -10.90 1.59
CA GLY A 52 3.29 -10.67 2.86
C GLY A 52 4.23 -11.82 3.23
N LYS A 53 5.02 -11.62 4.28
CA LYS A 53 6.08 -12.55 4.74
C LYS A 53 5.64 -14.00 5.01
N ARG A 54 4.34 -14.25 5.20
CA ARG A 54 3.79 -15.59 5.51
C ARG A 54 3.12 -16.26 4.32
N THR A 55 3.23 -15.67 3.12
CA THR A 55 2.62 -16.20 1.91
C THR A 55 3.35 -17.46 1.46
N GLU A 56 2.61 -18.55 1.29
CA GLU A 56 3.14 -19.82 0.80
C GLU A 56 2.98 -19.91 -0.73
N PRO A 57 3.86 -20.65 -1.45
CA PRO A 57 3.82 -20.69 -2.91
C PRO A 57 2.47 -21.13 -3.50
N HIS A 58 1.75 -22.03 -2.82
CA HIS A 58 0.46 -22.55 -3.27
C HIS A 58 -0.70 -21.56 -3.09
N GLU A 59 -0.48 -20.46 -2.37
CA GLU A 59 -1.48 -19.41 -2.15
C GLU A 59 -1.44 -18.35 -3.25
N ARG A 60 -0.40 -18.37 -4.11
CA ARG A 60 -0.27 -17.45 -5.23
C ARG A 60 -1.19 -17.86 -6.39
N PRO A 61 -1.67 -16.90 -7.21
CA PRO A 61 -2.41 -17.21 -8.43
C PRO A 61 -1.62 -18.18 -9.33
N ALA A 62 -2.28 -19.23 -9.81
CA ALA A 62 -1.67 -20.25 -10.66
C ALA A 62 -1.67 -19.88 -12.16
N ASP A 63 -2.32 -18.78 -12.52
CA ASP A 63 -2.50 -18.31 -13.90
C ASP A 63 -1.39 -17.35 -14.38
N GLY A 64 -0.38 -17.10 -13.54
CA GLY A 64 0.73 -16.21 -13.84
C GLY A 64 0.43 -14.73 -13.57
N THR A 65 -0.70 -14.42 -12.92
CA THR A 65 -0.97 -13.04 -12.46
C THR A 65 0.20 -12.53 -11.60
N PRO A 66 0.75 -11.34 -11.90
CA PRO A 66 1.84 -10.77 -11.12
C PRO A 66 1.48 -10.58 -9.65
N VAL A 67 2.44 -10.81 -8.77
CA VAL A 67 2.32 -10.62 -7.31
C VAL A 67 3.52 -9.81 -6.83
N VAL A 68 3.26 -8.75 -6.06
CA VAL A 68 4.31 -7.92 -5.45
C VAL A 68 4.67 -8.51 -4.09
N ASP A 69 5.94 -8.85 -3.90
CA ASP A 69 6.47 -9.31 -2.61
C ASP A 69 6.75 -8.12 -1.69
N VAL A 70 6.17 -8.15 -0.49
CA VAL A 70 6.16 -7.02 0.45
C VAL A 70 6.54 -7.45 1.86
N ASP A 71 7.05 -6.52 2.66
CA ASP A 71 7.61 -6.80 3.99
C ASP A 71 6.58 -6.76 5.14
N ARG A 72 5.31 -6.49 4.82
CA ARG A 72 4.21 -6.54 5.80
C ARG A 72 3.97 -7.94 6.34
N GLY A 73 3.37 -7.97 7.52
CA GLY A 73 2.81 -9.19 8.10
C GLY A 73 1.66 -9.75 7.26
N GLY A 74 1.29 -11.00 7.55
CA GLY A 74 0.18 -11.69 6.88
C GLY A 74 0.60 -12.44 5.61
N LYS A 75 -0.41 -13.01 4.97
CA LYS A 75 -0.30 -13.81 3.73
C LYS A 75 -0.58 -12.92 2.52
N ILE A 76 -0.90 -13.54 1.38
CA ILE A 76 -1.32 -12.85 0.16
C ILE A 76 -2.64 -12.10 0.39
N THR A 77 -2.80 -10.95 -0.28
CA THR A 77 -4.08 -10.23 -0.38
C THR A 77 -4.20 -9.60 -1.76
N PHE A 78 -5.41 -9.12 -2.07
CA PHE A 78 -5.71 -8.33 -3.25
C PHE A 78 -6.13 -6.91 -2.88
N HIS A 79 -5.68 -5.95 -3.68
CA HIS A 79 -6.18 -4.59 -3.72
C HIS A 79 -6.67 -4.23 -5.13
N GLY A 80 -7.68 -3.38 -5.22
CA GLY A 80 -8.24 -2.99 -6.51
C GLY A 80 -9.31 -1.91 -6.39
N PRO A 81 -9.90 -1.50 -7.53
CA PRO A 81 -10.90 -0.43 -7.59
C PRO A 81 -12.07 -0.66 -6.64
N GLY A 82 -12.48 0.40 -5.94
CA GLY A 82 -13.56 0.38 -4.94
C GLY A 82 -13.17 -0.19 -3.57
N GLN A 83 -11.90 -0.57 -3.36
CA GLN A 83 -11.38 -0.92 -2.05
C GLN A 83 -10.57 0.24 -1.46
N LEU A 84 -11.11 0.88 -0.42
CA LEU A 84 -10.37 1.87 0.36
C LEU A 84 -9.21 1.21 1.12
N VAL A 85 -7.99 1.65 0.85
CA VAL A 85 -6.76 1.27 1.55
C VAL A 85 -6.30 2.45 2.41
N GLY A 86 -5.83 2.13 3.62
CA GLY A 86 -5.29 3.11 4.56
C GLY A 86 -3.87 2.75 4.99
N TYR A 87 -2.95 3.72 4.89
CA TYR A 87 -1.58 3.62 5.43
C TYR A 87 -1.39 4.68 6.52
N PRO A 88 -1.49 4.32 7.80
CA PRO A 88 -1.30 5.23 8.92
C PRO A 88 0.17 5.45 9.30
#